data_AF-A0A961D1A8-F1
#
_entry.id   AF-A0A961D1A8-F1
#
_cell.length_a   1.000
_cell.length_b   1.000
_cell.length_c   1.000
_cell.angle_alpha   90.00
_cell.angle_beta   90.00
_cell.angle_gamma   90.00
#
_symmetry.space_group_name_H-M   'P 1'
#
loop_
_entity.id
_entity.type
_entity.pdbx_description
1 polymer ?
#
loop_
_entity_poly.entity_id
_entity_poly.type
_entity_poly.pdbx_seq_one_letter_code
_entity_poly.pdbx_strand_id
1 'polypeptide(L)'
;REKSEEGWPVIVFFDEMESLFRTRGTGISSDMEATIVPQLLAEIDGVEALRNVIVIGASNREDLIDPAILRPGRLDVKIKINRPDEEAAEQIFGRYLEPSLPLDTDEVERLGGGDPAKAVAAMIEATVSEMYRTDEANQFLEVTYANGDKEVMYFKDFASGAMIENVVSRAKKLAIKRELAGGHSGIRVEDLVASIHQEYKEHEDLPNTTNPDDWAKISGKKGERITYVRTLVHDRDEDPVGGRSIERVATGQYL
;
A
#
# COMPACT_ATOMS: atom_id res chain seq x y z
N ARG A 1 -10.93 0.46 32.35
CA ARG A 1 -12.11 0.15 33.20
C ARG A 1 -12.59 1.41 33.90
N GLU A 2 -11.79 2.07 34.74
CA GLU A 2 -12.14 3.36 35.40
C GLU A 2 -12.69 4.43 34.44
N LYS A 3 -11.98 4.74 33.34
CA LYS A 3 -12.46 5.67 32.29
C LYS A 3 -13.78 5.25 31.64
N SER A 4 -14.05 3.95 31.58
CA SER A 4 -15.27 3.42 31.00
C SER A 4 -16.42 3.47 32.02
N GLU A 5 -16.18 3.25 33.30
CA GLU A 5 -17.18 3.42 34.36
C GLU A 5 -17.63 4.90 34.50
N GLU A 6 -16.75 5.84 34.16
CA GLU A 6 -17.06 7.28 34.03
C GLU A 6 -17.89 7.64 32.77
N GLY A 7 -18.20 6.68 31.91
CA GLY A 7 -19.05 6.85 30.72
C GLY A 7 -18.33 7.29 29.43
N TRP A 8 -17.00 7.40 29.43
CA TRP A 8 -16.26 7.76 28.22
C TRP A 8 -16.16 6.59 27.23
N PRO A 9 -16.24 6.83 25.91
CA PRO A 9 -15.90 5.82 24.91
C PRO A 9 -14.39 5.57 24.94
N VAL A 10 -13.98 4.30 25.08
CA VAL A 10 -12.58 3.89 25.10
C VAL A 10 -12.31 3.01 23.89
N ILE A 11 -11.32 3.38 23.08
CA ILE A 11 -10.87 2.57 21.94
C ILE A 11 -9.52 1.95 22.31
N VAL A 12 -9.42 0.63 22.19
CA VAL A 12 -8.17 -0.13 22.30
C VAL A 12 -7.77 -0.54 20.89
N PHE A 13 -6.64 -0.04 20.41
CA PHE A 13 -6.13 -0.32 19.07
C PHE A 13 -4.89 -1.23 19.14
N PHE A 14 -4.94 -2.33 18.42
CA PHE A 14 -3.81 -3.24 18.21
C PHE A 14 -3.33 -3.09 16.77
N ASP A 15 -2.12 -2.57 16.58
CA ASP A 15 -1.45 -2.59 15.28
C ASP A 15 -0.62 -3.87 15.13
N GLU A 16 -0.33 -4.26 13.89
CA GLU A 16 0.45 -5.46 13.55
C GLU A 16 0.02 -6.71 14.34
N MET A 17 -1.30 -6.97 14.38
CA MET A 17 -1.86 -8.07 15.16
C MET A 17 -1.22 -9.43 14.83
N GLU A 18 -0.74 -9.63 13.61
CA GLU A 18 -0.03 -10.83 13.19
C GLU A 18 1.26 -11.09 13.96
N SER A 19 1.79 -10.12 14.69
CA SER A 19 2.94 -10.32 15.58
C SER A 19 2.54 -10.99 16.90
N LEU A 20 1.32 -10.70 17.40
CA LEU A 20 0.84 -11.16 18.69
C LEU A 20 -0.11 -12.37 18.60
N PHE A 21 -0.77 -12.54 17.46
CA PHE A 21 -1.94 -13.41 17.32
C PHE A 21 -1.77 -14.52 16.27
N ARG A 22 -0.56 -15.07 16.12
CA ARG A 22 -0.26 -16.12 15.12
C ARG A 22 -0.86 -17.47 15.49
N THR A 23 -1.33 -18.19 14.48
CA THR A 23 -1.74 -19.60 14.61
C THR A 23 -0.54 -20.47 15.00
N ARG A 24 -0.75 -21.41 15.94
CA ARG A 24 0.27 -22.34 16.45
C ARG A 24 0.96 -23.12 15.32
N GLY A 25 2.29 -23.28 15.40
CA GLY A 25 3.00 -24.38 14.72
C GLY A 25 3.89 -24.03 13.52
N THR A 26 4.13 -22.77 13.17
CA THR A 26 4.95 -22.42 11.97
C THR A 26 6.47 -22.28 12.20
N GLY A 27 7.01 -22.60 13.38
CA GLY A 27 8.45 -22.86 13.55
C GLY A 27 9.26 -21.96 14.51
N ILE A 28 10.05 -22.64 15.35
CA ILE A 28 11.31 -22.32 16.07
C ILE A 28 11.29 -21.40 17.32
N SER A 29 10.21 -20.71 17.71
CA SER A 29 10.20 -20.01 19.04
C SER A 29 8.85 -19.93 19.77
N SER A 30 7.98 -20.92 19.57
CA SER A 30 6.55 -20.82 19.88
C SER A 30 6.09 -21.03 21.33
N ASP A 31 6.98 -21.11 22.33
CA ASP A 31 6.52 -21.45 23.70
C ASP A 31 6.07 -20.23 24.52
N MET A 32 6.62 -19.04 24.25
CA MET A 32 6.25 -17.82 24.98
C MET A 32 5.03 -17.12 24.35
N GLU A 33 4.98 -17.03 23.02
CA GLU A 33 3.82 -16.51 22.27
C GLU A 33 2.55 -17.35 22.47
N ALA A 34 2.70 -18.66 22.70
CA ALA A 34 1.60 -19.60 22.95
C ALA A 34 0.78 -19.28 24.21
N THR A 35 1.32 -18.50 25.15
CA THR A 35 0.64 -18.16 26.42
C THR A 35 -0.08 -16.81 26.36
N ILE A 36 0.34 -15.91 25.46
CA ILE A 36 -0.17 -14.55 25.38
C ILE A 36 -1.54 -14.52 24.69
N VAL A 37 -1.73 -15.30 23.63
CA VAL A 37 -3.00 -15.30 22.86
C VAL A 37 -4.22 -15.69 23.72
N PRO A 38 -4.21 -16.81 24.48
CA PRO A 38 -5.36 -17.16 25.32
C PRO A 38 -5.64 -16.13 26.43
N GLN A 39 -4.60 -15.51 26.97
CA GLN A 39 -4.74 -14.48 28.01
C GLN A 39 -5.37 -13.20 27.43
N LEU A 40 -4.91 -12.75 26.25
CA LEU A 40 -5.44 -11.58 25.59
C LEU A 40 -6.88 -11.79 25.12
N LEU A 41 -7.21 -13.00 24.66
CA LEU A 41 -8.58 -13.42 24.38
C LEU A 41 -9.48 -13.38 25.62
N ALA A 42 -9.00 -13.85 26.77
CA ALA A 42 -9.74 -13.79 28.03
C ALA A 42 -9.97 -12.35 28.50
N GLU A 43 -9.00 -11.45 28.26
CA GLU A 43 -9.18 -10.02 28.54
C GLU A 43 -10.21 -9.38 27.59
N ILE A 44 -10.21 -9.72 26.30
CA ILE A 44 -11.21 -9.25 25.33
C ILE A 44 -12.62 -9.71 25.74
N ASP A 45 -12.78 -11.00 26.08
CA ASP A 45 -14.05 -11.56 26.57
C ASP A 45 -14.50 -10.85 27.88
N GLY A 46 -13.57 -10.45 28.74
CA GLY A 46 -13.84 -9.67 29.95
C GLY A 46 -14.22 -8.20 29.70
N VAL A 47 -13.83 -7.65 28.56
CA VAL A 47 -14.12 -6.28 28.12
C VAL A 47 -15.45 -6.19 27.35
N GLU A 48 -15.94 -7.29 26.75
CA GLU A 48 -17.26 -7.36 26.11
C GLU A 48 -18.40 -6.91 27.05
N ALA A 49 -18.26 -7.16 28.36
CA ALA A 49 -19.21 -6.70 29.37
C ALA A 49 -19.27 -5.16 29.53
N LEU A 50 -18.25 -4.45 29.07
CA LEU A 50 -18.15 -2.99 29.13
C LEU A 50 -18.69 -2.37 27.84
N ARG A 51 -19.92 -1.83 27.89
CA ARG A 51 -20.65 -1.29 26.73
C ARG A 51 -19.95 -0.16 25.97
N ASN A 52 -18.90 0.43 26.52
CA ASN A 52 -18.23 1.61 26.00
C ASN A 52 -16.75 1.39 25.71
N VAL A 53 -16.32 0.12 25.61
CA VAL A 53 -14.99 -0.21 25.12
C VAL A 53 -15.10 -0.85 23.75
N ILE A 54 -14.35 -0.33 22.78
CA ILE A 54 -14.26 -0.86 21.42
C ILE A 54 -12.84 -1.34 21.21
N VAL A 55 -12.68 -2.56 20.71
CA VAL A 55 -11.37 -3.11 20.34
C VAL A 55 -11.25 -3.10 18.82
N ILE A 56 -10.18 -2.48 18.31
CA ILE A 56 -9.86 -2.42 16.89
C ILE A 56 -8.50 -3.08 16.68
N GLY A 57 -8.42 -3.88 15.63
CA GLY A 57 -7.22 -4.58 15.24
C GLY A 57 -6.84 -4.28 13.79
N ALA A 58 -5.55 -4.04 13.53
CA ALA A 58 -4.98 -3.88 12.20
C ALA A 58 -3.96 -4.99 11.93
N SER A 59 -3.98 -5.51 10.70
CA SER A 59 -3.05 -6.55 10.26
C SER A 59 -2.84 -6.47 8.76
N ASN A 60 -1.60 -6.66 8.31
CA ASN A 60 -1.29 -6.84 6.90
C ASN A 60 -1.39 -8.31 6.45
N ARG A 61 -1.48 -9.24 7.42
CA ARG A 61 -1.44 -10.69 7.20
C ARG A 61 -2.59 -11.42 7.90
N GLU A 62 -3.79 -11.27 7.35
CA GLU A 62 -5.00 -11.95 7.85
C GLU A 62 -4.87 -13.49 7.88
N ASP A 63 -4.02 -14.07 7.02
CA ASP A 63 -3.72 -15.49 6.92
C ASP A 63 -3.02 -16.05 8.16
N LEU A 64 -2.27 -15.20 8.87
CA LEU A 64 -1.54 -15.60 10.08
C LEU A 64 -2.40 -15.56 11.34
N ILE A 65 -3.50 -14.82 11.32
CA ILE A 65 -4.32 -14.54 12.51
C ILE A 65 -5.10 -15.79 12.93
N ASP A 66 -5.05 -16.13 14.21
CA ASP A 66 -5.84 -17.23 14.78
C ASP A 66 -7.36 -16.99 14.54
N PRO A 67 -8.06 -17.91 13.84
CA PRO A 67 -9.49 -17.78 13.59
C PRO A 67 -10.36 -17.67 14.86
N ALA A 68 -9.84 -18.07 16.03
CA ALA A 68 -10.53 -17.96 17.31
C ALA A 68 -10.77 -16.51 17.76
N ILE A 69 -9.95 -15.55 17.31
CA ILE A 69 -10.12 -14.11 17.62
C ILE A 69 -11.26 -13.52 16.77
N LEU A 70 -11.48 -14.07 15.58
CA LEU A 70 -12.47 -13.60 14.62
C LEU A 70 -13.89 -14.15 14.85
N ARG A 71 -14.13 -14.75 16.02
CA ARG A 71 -15.43 -15.32 16.40
C ARG A 71 -16.36 -14.23 16.97
N PRO A 72 -17.69 -14.41 16.86
CA PRO A 72 -18.65 -13.50 17.49
C PRO A 72 -18.35 -13.27 18.97
N GLY A 73 -18.49 -12.02 19.44
CA GLY A 73 -18.15 -11.58 20.80
C GLY A 73 -16.72 -11.03 20.97
N ARG A 74 -15.88 -11.13 19.93
CA ARG A 74 -14.48 -10.63 19.91
C ARG A 74 -14.27 -9.62 18.78
N LEU A 75 -13.53 -10.00 17.74
CA LEU A 75 -13.40 -9.22 16.50
C LEU A 75 -14.37 -9.77 15.45
N ASP A 76 -15.65 -9.44 15.63
CA ASP A 76 -16.74 -9.91 14.79
C ASP A 76 -16.89 -9.10 13.49
N VAL A 77 -16.58 -7.80 13.52
CA VAL A 77 -16.57 -6.92 12.34
C VAL A 77 -15.23 -6.99 11.61
N LYS A 78 -15.27 -7.35 10.32
CA LYS A 78 -14.09 -7.40 9.44
C LYS A 78 -14.21 -6.34 8.37
N ILE A 79 -13.25 -5.41 8.35
CA ILE A 79 -13.17 -4.36 7.33
C ILE A 79 -11.92 -4.62 6.50
N LYS A 80 -12.11 -4.91 5.22
CA LYS A 80 -10.99 -5.07 4.29
C LYS A 80 -10.59 -3.70 3.74
N ILE A 81 -9.34 -3.29 3.99
CA ILE A 81 -8.76 -2.09 3.38
C ILE A 81 -8.13 -2.51 2.05
N ASN A 82 -8.72 -2.06 0.95
CA ASN A 82 -8.19 -2.34 -0.39
C ASN A 82 -7.17 -1.26 -0.79
N ARG A 83 -6.36 -1.58 -1.80
CA ARG A 83 -5.54 -0.58 -2.49
C ARG A 83 -6.44 0.49 -3.12
N PRO A 84 -6.00 1.77 -3.19
CA PRO A 84 -6.79 2.84 -3.77
C PRO A 84 -7.01 2.61 -5.27
N ASP A 85 -8.22 2.85 -5.73
CA ASP A 85 -8.52 3.10 -7.14
C ASP A 85 -8.17 4.54 -7.52
N GLU A 86 -8.44 4.93 -8.77
CA GLU A 86 -8.15 6.28 -9.29
C GLU A 86 -8.83 7.37 -8.42
N GLU A 87 -10.11 7.21 -8.11
CA GLU A 87 -10.87 8.17 -7.30
C GLU A 87 -10.31 8.28 -5.86
N ALA A 88 -10.00 7.14 -5.23
CA ALA A 88 -9.37 7.15 -3.92
C ALA A 88 -7.96 7.76 -3.96
N ALA A 89 -7.19 7.51 -5.02
CA ALA A 89 -5.87 8.11 -5.19
C ALA A 89 -5.96 9.63 -5.32
N GLU A 90 -6.89 10.18 -6.09
CA GLU A 90 -7.12 11.63 -6.17
C GLU A 90 -7.40 12.22 -4.79
N GLN A 91 -8.26 11.57 -3.99
CA GLN A 91 -8.56 12.01 -2.64
C GLN A 91 -7.33 11.97 -1.73
N ILE A 92 -6.49 10.94 -1.84
CA ILE A 92 -5.25 10.81 -1.07
C ILE A 92 -4.23 11.89 -1.49
N PHE A 93 -4.01 12.08 -2.79
CA PHE A 93 -3.17 13.16 -3.30
C PHE A 93 -3.62 14.53 -2.79
N GLY A 94 -4.94 14.78 -2.77
CA GLY A 94 -5.53 16.01 -2.25
C GLY A 94 -5.28 16.26 -0.75
N ARG A 95 -4.88 15.24 0.02
CA ARG A 95 -4.43 15.42 1.42
C ARG A 95 -2.98 15.88 1.53
N TYR A 96 -2.15 15.61 0.53
CA TYR A 96 -0.71 15.87 0.57
C TYR A 96 -0.27 17.04 -0.32
N LEU A 97 -1.06 17.35 -1.35
CA LEU A 97 -0.87 18.47 -2.27
C LEU A 97 -1.96 19.51 -2.02
N GLU A 98 -1.75 20.39 -1.05
CA GLU A 98 -2.70 21.47 -0.71
C GLU A 98 -2.41 22.76 -1.49
N PRO A 99 -3.41 23.62 -1.76
CA PRO A 99 -3.22 24.91 -2.43
C PRO A 99 -2.33 25.91 -1.68
N SER A 100 -2.06 25.65 -0.40
CA SER A 100 -1.17 26.44 0.45
C SER A 100 0.31 26.16 0.18
N LEU A 101 0.63 25.07 -0.51
CA LEU A 101 2.00 24.73 -0.87
C LEU A 101 2.53 25.69 -1.94
N PRO A 102 3.85 25.94 -1.99
CA PRO A 102 4.45 26.67 -3.10
C PRO A 102 4.26 25.89 -4.40
N LEU A 103 3.43 26.41 -5.30
CA LEU A 103 3.23 25.91 -6.66
C LEU A 103 3.96 26.83 -7.64
N ASP A 104 4.41 26.27 -8.75
CA ASP A 104 4.98 27.07 -9.83
C ASP A 104 3.92 28.04 -10.40
N THR A 105 4.30 29.31 -10.54
CA THR A 105 3.36 30.36 -10.97
C THR A 105 2.83 30.11 -12.38
N ASP A 106 3.65 29.56 -13.27
CA ASP A 106 3.26 29.26 -14.65
C ASP A 106 2.24 28.11 -14.67
N GLU A 107 2.36 27.15 -13.74
CA GLU A 107 1.38 26.08 -13.58
C GLU A 107 0.05 26.59 -13.02
N VAL A 108 0.11 27.50 -12.05
CA VAL A 108 -1.10 28.14 -11.50
C VAL A 108 -1.85 28.92 -12.58
N GLU A 109 -1.13 29.64 -13.44
CA GLU A 109 -1.73 30.34 -14.58
C GLU A 109 -2.27 29.37 -15.64
N ARG A 110 -1.45 28.40 -16.09
CA ARG A 110 -1.78 27.48 -17.19
C ARG A 110 -2.91 26.53 -16.85
N LEU A 111 -2.86 25.90 -15.68
CA LEU A 111 -3.80 24.85 -15.26
C LEU A 111 -4.96 25.42 -14.45
N GLY A 112 -4.67 26.41 -13.59
CA GLY A 112 -5.66 26.98 -12.67
C GLY A 112 -6.33 28.27 -13.18
N GLY A 113 -5.82 28.89 -14.24
CA GLY A 113 -6.27 30.23 -14.66
C GLY A 113 -6.01 31.30 -13.60
N GLY A 114 -4.94 31.13 -12.80
CA GLY A 114 -4.60 32.00 -11.68
C GLY A 114 -5.17 31.56 -10.32
N ASP A 115 -5.94 30.46 -10.29
CA ASP A 115 -6.49 29.87 -9.05
C ASP A 115 -5.65 28.66 -8.60
N PRO A 116 -4.92 28.75 -7.48
CA PRO A 116 -4.10 27.65 -6.96
C PRO A 116 -4.90 26.37 -6.68
N ALA A 117 -6.17 26.48 -6.25
CA ALA A 117 -6.98 25.31 -5.94
C ALA A 117 -7.34 24.52 -7.20
N LYS A 118 -7.64 25.22 -8.30
CA LYS A 118 -7.88 24.60 -9.61
C LYS A 118 -6.60 24.02 -10.20
N ALA A 119 -5.48 24.70 -10.01
CA ALA A 119 -4.17 24.20 -10.44
C ALA A 119 -3.84 22.88 -9.74
N VAL A 120 -3.97 22.82 -8.40
CA VAL A 120 -3.80 21.58 -7.63
C VAL A 120 -4.69 20.46 -8.15
N ALA A 121 -5.98 20.72 -8.34
CA ALA A 121 -6.91 19.70 -8.83
C ALA A 121 -6.46 19.13 -10.19
N ALA A 122 -6.08 19.99 -11.14
CA ALA A 122 -5.58 19.57 -12.44
C ALA A 122 -4.22 18.84 -12.37
N MET A 123 -3.33 19.26 -11.46
CA MET A 123 -2.06 18.57 -11.21
C MET A 123 -2.30 17.15 -10.65
N ILE A 124 -3.26 17.00 -9.73
CA ILE A 124 -3.65 15.69 -9.17
C ILE A 124 -4.23 14.81 -10.26
N GLU A 125 -5.19 15.31 -11.04
CA GLU A 125 -5.81 14.57 -12.15
C GLU A 125 -4.75 14.07 -13.15
N ALA A 126 -3.83 14.94 -13.56
CA ALA A 126 -2.74 14.57 -14.46
C ALA A 126 -1.80 13.50 -13.85
N THR A 127 -1.50 13.63 -12.56
CA THR A 127 -0.61 12.71 -11.83
C THR A 127 -1.26 11.34 -11.64
N VAL A 128 -2.54 11.30 -11.25
CA VAL A 128 -3.30 10.05 -11.10
C VAL A 128 -3.51 9.39 -12.45
N SER A 129 -3.86 10.15 -13.49
CA SER A 129 -3.97 9.62 -14.84
C SER A 129 -2.66 8.95 -15.27
N GLU A 130 -1.50 9.58 -15.04
CA GLU A 130 -0.20 8.96 -15.35
C GLU A 130 0.04 7.68 -14.54
N MET A 131 -0.23 7.71 -13.23
CA MET A 131 0.00 6.58 -12.33
C MET A 131 -0.88 5.35 -12.66
N TYR A 132 -2.07 5.56 -13.22
CA TYR A 132 -3.06 4.51 -13.48
C TYR A 132 -3.15 4.04 -14.94
N ARG A 133 -2.29 4.58 -15.83
CA ARG A 133 -2.16 4.11 -17.22
C ARG A 133 -1.82 2.63 -17.30
N THR A 134 -2.39 1.97 -18.32
CA THR A 134 -2.20 0.54 -18.61
C THR A 134 -1.53 0.31 -19.96
N ASP A 135 -0.55 1.13 -20.30
CA ASP A 135 0.29 0.93 -21.48
C ASP A 135 1.63 0.29 -21.11
N GLU A 136 2.46 0.04 -22.12
CA GLU A 136 3.77 -0.60 -21.95
C GLU A 136 4.65 0.14 -20.94
N ALA A 137 4.62 1.47 -20.89
CA ALA A 137 5.48 2.23 -19.99
C ALA A 137 5.17 1.99 -18.50
N ASN A 138 3.94 1.55 -18.17
CA ASN A 138 3.50 1.28 -16.81
C ASN A 138 3.41 -0.22 -16.48
N GLN A 139 3.86 -1.10 -17.39
CA GLN A 139 3.96 -2.53 -17.08
C GLN A 139 5.02 -2.74 -16.01
N PHE A 140 4.66 -3.47 -14.96
CA PHE A 140 5.56 -3.70 -13.83
C PHE A 140 6.00 -5.15 -13.78
N LEU A 141 5.04 -6.09 -13.87
CA LEU A 141 5.30 -7.50 -13.65
C LEU A 141 4.54 -8.37 -14.63
N GLU A 142 5.17 -9.46 -15.05
CA GLU A 142 4.49 -10.58 -15.69
C GLU A 142 4.44 -11.76 -14.71
N VAL A 143 3.23 -12.23 -14.45
CA VAL A 143 2.94 -13.41 -13.65
C VAL A 143 2.61 -14.57 -14.58
N THR A 144 3.26 -15.72 -14.38
CA THR A 144 2.94 -16.99 -15.07
C THR A 144 2.31 -17.99 -14.11
N TYR A 145 1.14 -18.49 -14.46
CA TYR A 145 0.37 -19.45 -13.67
C TYR A 145 0.73 -20.91 -14.04
N ALA A 146 0.36 -21.86 -13.16
CA ALA A 146 0.65 -23.28 -13.34
C ALA A 146 -0.01 -23.90 -14.59
N ASN A 147 -1.13 -23.33 -15.05
CA ASN A 147 -1.79 -23.71 -16.28
C ASN A 147 -1.08 -23.19 -17.55
N GLY A 148 -0.03 -22.37 -17.39
CA GLY A 148 0.72 -21.75 -18.48
C GLY A 148 0.25 -20.35 -18.87
N ASP A 149 -0.85 -19.84 -18.30
CA ASP A 149 -1.35 -18.49 -18.58
C ASP A 149 -0.36 -17.44 -18.08
N LYS A 150 -0.32 -16.32 -18.79
CA LYS A 150 0.48 -15.15 -18.45
C LYS A 150 -0.40 -13.94 -18.27
N GLU A 151 -0.06 -13.12 -17.29
CA GLU A 151 -0.79 -11.89 -16.99
C GLU A 151 0.19 -10.78 -16.66
N VAL A 152 -0.04 -9.62 -17.27
CA VAL A 152 0.77 -8.43 -17.07
C VAL A 152 0.05 -7.55 -16.07
N MET A 153 0.75 -7.23 -14.99
CA MET A 153 0.33 -6.31 -13.96
C MET A 153 0.98 -4.95 -14.20
N TYR A 154 0.23 -3.90 -13.88
CA TYR A 154 0.66 -2.52 -14.03
C TYR A 154 0.92 -1.90 -12.65
N PHE A 155 1.65 -0.79 -12.61
CA PHE A 155 1.93 -0.09 -11.36
C PHE A 155 0.68 0.26 -10.55
N LYS A 156 -0.43 0.57 -11.21
CA LYS A 156 -1.72 0.85 -10.58
C LYS A 156 -2.18 -0.25 -9.62
N ASP A 157 -1.83 -1.50 -9.91
CA ASP A 157 -2.22 -2.66 -9.11
C ASP A 157 -1.45 -2.73 -7.77
N PHE A 158 -0.39 -1.92 -7.63
CA PHE A 158 0.48 -1.80 -6.46
C PHE A 158 0.35 -0.46 -5.74
N ALA A 159 -0.56 0.40 -6.20
CA ALA A 159 -0.82 1.69 -5.57
C ALA A 159 -1.11 1.52 -4.05
N SER A 160 -0.62 2.47 -3.26
CA SER A 160 -0.87 2.52 -1.82
C SER A 160 -0.79 3.97 -1.33
N GLY A 161 -1.42 4.25 -0.19
CA GLY A 161 -1.35 5.59 0.42
C GLY A 161 0.08 6.03 0.74
N ALA A 162 0.93 5.10 1.23
CA ALA A 162 2.34 5.36 1.50
C ALA A 162 3.13 5.71 0.22
N MET A 163 2.86 5.00 -0.88
CA MET A 163 3.48 5.30 -2.18
C MET A 163 3.08 6.70 -2.67
N ILE A 164 1.80 7.07 -2.55
CA ILE A 164 1.31 8.41 -2.93
C ILE A 164 1.99 9.50 -2.08
N GLU A 165 2.11 9.28 -0.77
CA GLU A 165 2.80 10.21 0.14
C GLU A 165 4.29 10.38 -0.24
N ASN A 166 4.98 9.28 -0.52
CA ASN A 166 6.36 9.28 -1.00
C ASN A 166 6.51 10.06 -2.31
N VAL A 167 5.62 9.85 -3.28
CA VAL A 167 5.61 10.58 -4.57
C VAL A 167 5.51 12.08 -4.32
N VAL A 168 4.59 12.53 -3.49
CA VAL A 168 4.43 13.97 -3.18
C VAL A 168 5.63 14.53 -2.42
N SER A 169 6.16 13.78 -1.45
CA SER A 169 7.36 14.16 -0.69
C SER A 169 8.59 14.31 -1.59
N ARG A 170 8.75 13.40 -2.54
CA ARG A 170 9.80 13.43 -3.55
C ARG A 170 9.63 14.58 -4.52
N ALA A 171 8.41 14.86 -4.96
CA ALA A 171 8.11 16.00 -5.84
C ALA A 171 8.48 17.33 -5.17
N LYS A 172 8.17 17.49 -3.87
CA LYS A 172 8.61 18.64 -3.07
C LYS A 172 10.14 18.78 -3.06
N LYS A 173 10.86 17.67 -2.89
CA LYS A 173 12.33 17.65 -2.92
C LYS A 173 12.89 18.00 -4.30
N LEU A 174 12.27 17.55 -5.38
CA LEU A 174 12.66 17.90 -6.76
C LEU A 174 12.45 19.39 -7.03
N ALA A 175 11.32 19.96 -6.61
CA ALA A 175 11.04 21.38 -6.74
C ALA A 175 12.10 22.24 -6.02
N ILE A 176 12.44 21.90 -4.77
CA ILE A 176 13.50 22.58 -4.01
C ILE A 176 14.85 22.47 -4.72
N LYS A 177 15.21 21.29 -5.23
CA LYS A 177 16.47 21.10 -5.96
C LYS A 177 16.51 21.94 -7.24
N ARG A 178 15.41 22.02 -7.99
CA ARG A 178 15.31 22.86 -9.19
C ARG A 178 15.51 24.32 -8.84
N GLU A 179 14.85 24.82 -7.79
CA GLU A 179 14.97 26.20 -7.35
C GLU A 179 16.41 26.55 -6.92
N LEU A 180 17.07 25.67 -6.16
CA LEU A 180 18.47 25.84 -5.76
C LEU A 180 19.43 25.83 -6.96
N ALA A 181 19.06 25.17 -8.06
CA ALA A 181 19.83 25.16 -9.31
C ALA A 181 19.53 26.40 -10.20
N GLY A 182 18.72 27.34 -9.74
CA GLY A 182 18.34 28.56 -10.49
C GLY A 182 17.16 28.36 -11.45
N GLY A 183 16.44 27.25 -11.34
CA GLY A 183 15.19 27.02 -12.07
C GLY A 183 13.97 27.66 -11.41
N HIS A 184 12.79 27.38 -11.97
CA HIS A 184 11.52 27.89 -11.45
C HIS A 184 11.22 27.37 -10.03
N SER A 185 10.70 28.25 -9.17
CA SER A 185 10.27 27.95 -7.80
C SER A 185 8.88 27.32 -7.77
N GLY A 186 8.58 26.55 -6.73
CA GLY A 186 7.29 25.88 -6.53
C GLY A 186 7.15 24.55 -7.26
N ILE A 187 6.20 23.71 -6.82
CA ILE A 187 5.97 22.35 -7.34
C ILE A 187 5.32 22.41 -8.73
N ARG A 188 5.78 21.54 -9.64
CA ARG A 188 5.22 21.38 -10.99
C ARG A 188 4.66 19.98 -11.24
N VAL A 189 3.85 19.80 -12.29
CA VAL A 189 3.38 18.47 -12.70
C VAL A 189 4.55 17.56 -13.04
N GLU A 190 5.60 18.11 -13.66
CA GLU A 190 6.78 17.32 -14.02
C GLU A 190 7.51 16.74 -12.79
N ASP A 191 7.48 17.42 -11.64
CA ASP A 191 8.06 16.89 -10.39
C ASP A 191 7.28 15.69 -9.87
N LEU A 192 5.94 15.72 -9.98
CA LEU A 192 5.07 14.63 -9.56
C LEU A 192 5.25 13.42 -10.47
N VAL A 193 5.22 13.62 -11.80
CA VAL A 193 5.42 12.54 -12.79
C VAL A 193 6.82 11.94 -12.69
N ALA A 194 7.86 12.77 -12.54
CA ALA A 194 9.22 12.26 -12.33
C ALA A 194 9.33 11.47 -11.02
N SER A 195 8.59 11.88 -9.99
CA SER A 195 8.57 11.17 -8.71
C SER A 195 7.89 9.81 -8.80
N ILE A 196 6.82 9.68 -9.59
CA ILE A 196 6.19 8.39 -9.91
C ILE A 196 7.22 7.44 -10.53
N HIS A 197 7.87 7.85 -11.62
CA HIS A 197 8.85 7.00 -12.31
C HIS A 197 10.05 6.63 -11.44
N GLN A 198 10.49 7.53 -10.55
CA GLN A 198 11.57 7.23 -9.63
C GLN A 198 11.15 6.24 -8.53
N GLU A 199 9.92 6.38 -8.01
CA GLU A 199 9.35 5.43 -7.04
C GLU A 199 9.19 4.04 -7.67
N TYR A 200 8.80 4.01 -8.95
CA TYR A 200 8.70 2.79 -9.75
C TYR A 200 10.04 2.08 -9.85
N LYS A 201 11.09 2.79 -10.26
CA LYS A 201 12.45 2.26 -10.37
C LYS A 201 13.01 1.76 -9.04
N GLU A 202 12.73 2.45 -7.94
CA GLU A 202 13.19 2.02 -6.61
C GLU A 202 12.47 0.76 -6.14
N HIS A 203 11.19 0.58 -6.51
CA HIS A 203 10.42 -0.62 -6.21
C HIS A 203 10.70 -1.82 -7.15
N GLU A 204 11.19 -1.58 -8.37
CA GLU A 204 11.65 -2.64 -9.29
C GLU A 204 12.79 -3.49 -8.69
N ASP A 205 13.64 -2.88 -7.86
CA ASP A 205 14.78 -3.54 -7.21
C ASP A 205 14.40 -4.36 -5.95
N LEU A 206 13.15 -4.26 -5.48
CA LEU A 206 12.71 -4.76 -4.16
C LEU A 206 11.75 -5.98 -4.13
N PRO A 207 11.79 -6.96 -5.05
CA PRO A 207 10.91 -8.11 -4.93
C PRO A 207 11.30 -9.09 -3.80
N ASN A 208 12.38 -8.83 -3.06
CA ASN A 208 12.77 -9.66 -1.91
C ASN A 208 11.81 -9.55 -0.72
N THR A 209 10.78 -8.70 -0.79
CA THR A 209 9.86 -8.43 0.33
C THR A 209 8.42 -8.88 0.07
N THR A 210 8.05 -9.27 -1.15
CA THR A 210 6.64 -9.50 -1.47
C THR A 210 6.26 -10.97 -1.27
N ASN A 211 5.41 -11.21 -0.27
CA ASN A 211 4.88 -12.53 0.03
C ASN A 211 4.11 -13.07 -1.21
N PRO A 212 4.35 -14.33 -1.64
CA PRO A 212 3.52 -15.09 -2.58
C PRO A 212 2.00 -14.86 -2.44
N ASP A 213 1.52 -14.68 -1.22
CA ASP A 213 0.10 -14.47 -0.92
C ASP A 213 -0.42 -13.08 -1.32
N ASP A 214 0.43 -12.05 -1.35
CA ASP A 214 0.05 -10.72 -1.84
C ASP A 214 -0.27 -10.79 -3.34
N TRP A 215 0.47 -11.63 -4.08
CA TRP A 215 0.25 -11.85 -5.50
C TRP A 215 -1.08 -12.55 -5.80
N ALA A 216 -1.45 -13.54 -4.98
CA ALA A 216 -2.74 -14.23 -5.08
C ALA A 216 -3.93 -13.28 -4.83
N LYS A 217 -3.75 -12.25 -4.00
CA LYS A 217 -4.77 -11.22 -3.71
C LYS A 217 -4.90 -10.19 -4.83
N ILE A 218 -3.80 -9.84 -5.50
CA ILE A 218 -3.75 -8.85 -6.58
C ILE A 218 -4.32 -9.43 -7.90
N SER A 219 -4.00 -10.68 -8.22
CA SER A 219 -4.43 -11.35 -9.47
C SER A 219 -5.95 -11.49 -9.61
N GLY A 220 -6.71 -11.52 -8.51
CA GLY A 220 -8.17 -11.72 -8.55
C GLY A 220 -8.63 -13.10 -9.06
N LYS A 221 -7.76 -13.86 -9.74
CA LYS A 221 -7.99 -15.25 -10.15
C LYS A 221 -7.76 -16.17 -8.97
N LYS A 222 -8.81 -16.32 -8.16
CA LYS A 222 -8.88 -17.37 -7.13
C LYS A 222 -8.60 -18.75 -7.77
N GLY A 223 -7.45 -19.33 -7.46
CA GLY A 223 -7.24 -20.78 -7.54
C GLY A 223 -6.00 -21.24 -8.30
N GLU A 224 -5.41 -20.42 -9.15
CA GLU A 224 -4.24 -20.83 -9.95
C GLU A 224 -2.93 -20.45 -9.27
N ARG A 225 -2.06 -21.44 -9.09
CA ARG A 225 -0.77 -21.25 -8.42
C ARG A 225 0.17 -20.49 -9.34
N ILE A 226 0.79 -19.43 -8.83
CA ILE A 226 1.84 -18.69 -9.52
C ILE A 226 3.11 -19.55 -9.55
N THR A 227 3.69 -19.74 -10.73
CA THR A 227 4.92 -20.53 -10.92
C THR A 227 6.14 -19.67 -11.17
N TYR A 228 5.95 -18.49 -11.78
CA TYR A 228 7.02 -17.59 -12.15
C TYR A 228 6.53 -16.15 -12.15
N VAL A 229 7.38 -15.24 -11.68
CA VAL A 229 7.16 -13.79 -11.70
C VAL A 229 8.42 -13.14 -12.25
N ARG A 230 8.27 -12.23 -13.21
CA ARG A 230 9.36 -11.41 -13.74
C ARG A 230 9.00 -9.94 -13.70
N THR A 231 9.97 -9.08 -13.39
CA THR A 231 9.85 -7.64 -13.62
C THR A 231 9.99 -7.34 -15.10
N LEU A 232 9.17 -6.41 -15.58
CA LEU A 232 9.21 -5.89 -16.93
C LEU A 232 9.96 -4.56 -16.86
N VAL A 233 11.28 -4.62 -17.06
CA VAL A 233 12.13 -3.42 -17.03
C VAL A 233 12.02 -2.75 -18.40
N HIS A 234 11.54 -1.50 -18.42
CA HIS A 234 11.61 -0.64 -19.60
C HIS A 234 12.74 0.37 -19.41
N ASP A 235 13.98 -0.04 -19.69
CA ASP A 235 15.06 0.93 -19.85
C ASP A 235 14.81 1.69 -21.17
N ARG A 236 14.54 3.00 -21.08
CA ARG A 236 14.27 3.84 -22.26
C ARG A 236 15.52 4.08 -23.12
N ASP A 237 16.70 3.58 -22.76
CA ASP A 237 17.96 3.86 -23.46
C ASP A 237 18.88 2.64 -23.77
N GLU A 238 18.50 1.39 -23.46
CA GLU A 238 19.22 0.20 -23.94
C GLU A 238 18.24 -0.91 -24.33
N ASP A 239 18.61 -1.72 -25.32
CA ASP A 239 17.88 -2.94 -25.76
C ASP A 239 17.39 -3.75 -24.54
N PRO A 240 16.28 -4.53 -24.65
CA PRO A 240 15.69 -5.22 -23.51
C PRO A 240 16.64 -6.27 -22.92
N VAL A 241 17.52 -5.85 -22.02
CA VAL A 241 18.36 -6.73 -21.22
C VAL A 241 17.46 -7.31 -20.15
N GLY A 242 17.29 -8.63 -20.20
CA GLY A 242 16.26 -9.37 -19.48
C GLY A 242 16.04 -8.92 -18.03
N GLY A 243 14.77 -8.66 -17.70
CA GLY A 243 14.32 -8.37 -16.35
C GLY A 243 14.81 -9.41 -15.36
N ARG A 244 15.06 -8.97 -14.11
CA ARG A 244 15.52 -9.85 -13.05
C ARG A 244 14.43 -10.88 -12.74
N SER A 245 14.76 -12.15 -12.91
CA SER A 245 13.90 -13.26 -12.52
C SER A 245 13.89 -13.36 -11.00
N ILE A 246 12.71 -13.33 -10.37
CA ILE A 246 12.58 -13.74 -8.98
C ILE A 246 12.59 -15.27 -9.01
N GLU A 247 13.69 -15.87 -8.53
CA GLU A 247 13.86 -17.32 -8.55
C GLU A 247 12.84 -18.00 -7.63
N ARG A 248 12.41 -19.20 -8.07
CA ARG A 248 11.36 -20.05 -7.50
C ARG A 248 10.99 -19.73 -6.05
N VAL A 249 9.79 -19.20 -5.87
CA VAL A 249 9.08 -19.27 -4.60
C VAL A 249 8.92 -20.74 -4.25
N ALA A 250 9.65 -21.20 -3.23
CA ALA A 250 9.33 -22.45 -2.57
C ALA A 250 7.97 -22.27 -1.91
N THR A 251 6.90 -22.75 -2.55
CA THR A 251 5.63 -22.94 -1.88
C THR A 251 5.88 -23.85 -0.70
N GLY A 252 5.87 -23.30 0.51
CA GLY A 252 5.73 -24.11 1.71
C GLY A 252 4.46 -24.94 1.53
N GLN A 253 4.63 -26.25 1.39
CA GLN A 253 3.52 -27.19 1.47
C GLN A 253 2.92 -27.07 2.87
N TYR A 254 1.82 -26.35 2.99
CA TYR A 254 0.90 -26.55 4.09
C TYR A 254 -0.14 -27.55 3.59
N LEU A 255 0.11 -28.82 3.91
CA LEU A 255 -0.87 -29.90 3.91
C LEU A 255 -1.91 -29.67 5.00
#